data_AF-A0A3D3M6K5-F1
#
_entry.id   AF-A0A3D3M6K5-F1
#
_cell.length_a   1.000
_cell.length_b   1.000
_cell.length_c   1.000
_cell.angle_alpha   90.00
_cell.angle_beta   90.00
_cell.angle_gamma   90.00
#
_symmetry.space_group_name_H-M   'P 1'
#
loop_
_entity.id
_entity.type
_entity.pdbx_description
1 polymer ?
#
loop_
_entity_poly.entity_id
_entity_poly.type
_entity_poly.pdbx_seq_one_letter_code
_entity_poly.pdbx_strand_id
1 'polypeptide(L)'
;GWLTPGIWAGPVLLAGLLLAELLYVLFSTESGGAIGHTTVDAKAVGISLFGPYLLVVELASMLLLAAAVTAFHLGRNEAKE
;
A
#
# COMPACT_ATOMS: atom_id res chain seq x y z
N GLY A 1 12.85 -16.50 28.26
CA GLY A 1 11.46 -16.04 28.04
C GLY A 1 11.50 -14.82 27.15
N TRP A 2 10.56 -14.68 26.21
CA TRP A 2 10.51 -13.67 25.14
C TRP A 2 10.47 -12.19 25.62
N LEU A 3 10.40 -11.95 26.93
CA LEU A 3 10.29 -10.63 27.55
C LEU A 3 11.49 -10.38 28.46
N THR A 4 12.67 -10.08 27.91
CA THR A 4 13.75 -9.47 28.67
C THR A 4 13.37 -8.00 28.92
N PRO A 5 13.05 -7.58 30.15
CA PRO A 5 12.41 -6.28 30.41
C PRO A 5 13.18 -5.06 29.89
N GLY A 6 14.51 -5.17 29.78
CA GLY A 6 15.38 -4.09 29.30
C GLY A 6 15.31 -3.82 27.78
N ILE A 7 14.94 -4.81 26.94
CA ILE A 7 14.91 -4.64 25.48
C ILE A 7 13.57 -4.03 25.02
N TRP A 8 12.52 -4.17 25.83
CA TRP A 8 11.16 -3.73 25.49
C TRP A 8 10.89 -2.25 25.76
N ALA A 9 11.76 -1.56 26.50
CA ALA A 9 11.57 -0.15 26.81
C ALA A 9 11.50 0.75 25.56
N GLY A 10 12.38 0.52 24.58
CA GLY A 10 12.40 1.28 23.32
C GLY A 10 11.11 1.10 22.50
N PRO A 11 10.71 -0.14 22.14
CA PRO A 11 9.46 -0.40 21.45
C PRO A 11 8.22 0.13 22.17
N VAL A 12 8.16 0.02 23.50
CA VAL A 12 7.04 0.52 24.30
C VAL A 12 6.95 2.05 24.27
N LEU A 13 8.09 2.76 24.37
CA LEU A 13 8.12 4.22 24.27
C LEU A 13 7.66 4.69 22.88
N LEU A 14 8.16 4.07 21.81
CA LEU A 14 7.75 4.42 20.44
C LEU A 14 6.26 4.12 20.21
N ALA A 15 5.75 2.98 20.68
CA ALA A 15 4.34 2.64 20.59
C ALA A 15 3.46 3.60 21.40
N GLY A 16 3.91 4.00 22.60
CA GLY A 16 3.23 5.00 23.42
C GLY A 16 3.19 6.38 22.75
N LEU A 17 4.27 6.78 22.09
CA LEU A 17 4.32 8.03 21.33
C LEU A 17 3.36 8.01 20.14
N LEU A 18 3.35 6.94 19.35
CA LEU A 18 2.41 6.75 18.24
C LEU A 18 0.96 6.72 18.72
N LEU A 19 0.69 6.08 19.87
CA LEU A 19 -0.63 6.06 20.46
C LEU A 19 -1.07 7.48 20.88
N ALA A 20 -0.18 8.25 21.51
CA ALA A 20 -0.47 9.63 21.89
C ALA A 20 -0.77 10.50 20.66
N GLU A 21 0.00 10.35 19.58
CA GLU A 21 -0.23 11.04 18.30
C GLU A 21 -1.59 10.67 17.70
N LEU A 22 -1.93 9.37 17.67
CA LEU A 22 -3.22 8.89 17.19
C LEU A 22 -4.38 9.51 17.97
N LEU A 23 -4.29 9.51 19.30
CA LEU A 23 -5.31 10.11 20.17
C LEU A 23 -5.37 11.63 19.97
N TYR A 24 -4.22 12.29 19.79
CA TYR A 24 -4.17 13.72 19.51
C TYR A 24 -4.89 14.07 18.21
N VAL A 25 -4.64 13.36 17.10
CA VAL A 25 -5.31 13.59 15.81
C VAL A 25 -6.81 13.29 15.91
N LEU A 26 -7.16 12.21 16.61
CA LEU A 26 -8.55 11.77 16.77
C LEU A 26 -9.39 12.78 17.58
N PHE A 27 -8.82 13.39 18.61
CA PHE A 27 -9.55 14.28 19.54
C PHE A 27 -9.33 15.77 19.30
N SER A 28 -8.24 16.20 18.65
CA SER A 28 -7.99 17.63 18.34
C SER A 28 -8.75 18.13 17.11
N THR A 29 -9.43 17.23 16.40
CA THR A 29 -10.30 17.59 15.29
C THR A 29 -11.68 17.98 15.85
N GLU A 30 -11.80 19.23 16.29
CA GLU A 30 -13.06 19.86 16.71
C GLU A 30 -14.05 19.83 15.54
N SER A 31 -15.07 18.98 15.62
CA SER A 31 -16.18 18.84 14.67
C SER A 31 -15.83 18.41 13.22
N GLY A 32 -15.99 17.12 12.94
CA GLY A 32 -16.47 16.70 11.62
C GLY A 32 -15.49 16.80 10.43
N GLY A 33 -14.18 16.67 10.66
CA GLY A 33 -13.29 16.25 9.58
C GLY A 33 -13.63 14.82 9.19
N ALA A 34 -14.62 14.62 8.31
CA ALA A 34 -15.02 13.27 7.94
C ALA A 34 -13.84 12.58 7.28
N ILE A 35 -13.44 11.46 7.88
CA ILE A 35 -12.63 10.43 7.25
C ILE A 35 -13.37 10.07 5.95
N GLY A 36 -12.95 10.63 4.80
CA GLY A 36 -13.54 10.32 3.49
C GLY A 36 -14.30 11.43 2.74
N HIS A 37 -14.09 12.72 3.01
CA HIS A 37 -14.75 13.78 2.20
C HIS A 37 -14.39 13.77 0.71
N THR A 38 -13.22 13.26 0.32
CA THR A 38 -12.91 13.03 -1.09
C THR A 38 -12.95 11.53 -1.35
N THR A 39 -14.15 11.00 -1.58
CA THR A 39 -14.28 9.70 -2.24
C THR A 39 -13.52 9.78 -3.55
N VAL A 40 -12.40 9.08 -3.64
CA VAL A 40 -11.62 9.04 -4.87
C VAL A 40 -12.39 8.16 -5.85
N ASP A 41 -13.17 8.83 -6.69
CA ASP A 41 -14.00 8.15 -7.68
C ASP A 41 -13.15 7.44 -8.72
N ALA A 42 -13.59 6.27 -9.17
CA ALA A 42 -12.87 5.49 -10.19
C ALA A 42 -12.64 6.30 -11.48
N LYS A 43 -13.57 7.21 -11.84
CA LYS A 43 -13.40 8.11 -12.98
C LYS A 43 -12.25 9.10 -12.76
N ALA A 44 -12.11 9.65 -11.55
CA ALA A 44 -11.03 10.57 -11.23
C ALA A 44 -9.66 9.88 -11.32
N VAL A 45 -9.57 8.63 -10.84
CA VAL A 45 -8.36 7.79 -11.01
C VAL A 45 -8.11 7.52 -12.48
N GLY A 46 -9.14 7.14 -13.25
CA GLY A 46 -9.03 6.85 -14.68
C GLY A 46 -8.52 8.04 -15.49
N ILE A 47 -8.99 9.26 -15.20
CA ILE A 47 -8.51 10.49 -15.84
C ILE A 47 -7.00 10.68 -15.61
N SER A 48 -6.52 10.39 -14.41
CA SER A 48 -5.10 10.51 -14.09
C SER A 48 -4.27 9.40 -14.75
N LEU A 49 -4.73 8.15 -14.66
CA LEU A 49 -4.06 6.98 -15.21
C LEU A 49 -3.92 7.03 -16.74
N PHE A 50 -4.94 7.49 -17.45
CA PHE A 50 -4.93 7.61 -18.91
C PHE A 50 -4.60 9.03 -19.42
N GLY A 51 -4.15 9.92 -18.54
CA GLY A 51 -3.66 11.26 -18.86
C GLY A 51 -2.16 11.38 -18.53
N PRO A 52 -1.77 12.05 -17.44
CA PRO A 52 -0.36 12.18 -17.04
C PRO A 52 0.41 10.87 -16.90
N TYR A 53 -0.27 9.79 -16.50
CA TYR A 53 0.35 8.49 -16.22
C TYR A 53 0.17 7.44 -17.33
N LEU A 54 -0.28 7.84 -18.52
CA LEU A 54 -0.59 6.92 -19.62
C LEU A 54 0.58 5.97 -19.93
N LEU A 55 1.80 6.51 -20.03
CA LEU A 55 2.99 5.73 -20.32
C LEU A 55 3.28 4.66 -19.25
N VAL A 56 2.99 4.95 -17.98
CA VAL A 56 3.20 3.99 -16.88
C VAL A 56 2.19 2.84 -17.00
N VAL A 57 0.94 3.14 -17.34
CA VAL A 57 -0.10 2.12 -17.58
C VAL A 57 0.29 1.23 -18.76
N GLU A 58 0.80 1.82 -19.84
CA GLU A 58 1.28 1.08 -21.01
C GLU A 58 2.43 0.13 -20.63
N LEU A 59 3.43 0.63 -19.90
CA LEU A 59 4.55 -0.19 -19.43
C LEU A 59 4.12 -1.29 -18.46
N ALA A 60 3.15 -1.02 -17.58
CA ALA A 60 2.59 -2.03 -16.69
C ALA A 60 1.91 -3.17 -17.48
N SER A 61 1.23 -2.84 -18.58
CA SER A 61 0.61 -3.84 -19.46
C SER A 61 1.65 -4.72 -20.18
N MET A 62 2.73 -4.11 -20.70
CA MET A 62 3.84 -4.83 -21.34
C MET A 62 4.61 -5.69 -20.34
N LEU A 63 4.79 -5.19 -19.12
CA LEU A 63 5.42 -5.93 -18.03
C LEU A 63 4.57 -7.15 -17.63
N LEU A 64 3.25 -6.99 -17.52
CA LEU A 64 2.33 -8.08 -17.21
C LEU A 64 2.29 -9.11 -18.33
N LEU A 65 2.32 -8.67 -19.60
CA LEU A 65 2.45 -9.55 -20.76
C LEU A 65 3.76 -10.36 -20.70
N ALA A 66 4.89 -9.70 -20.44
CA ALA A 66 6.19 -10.35 -20.33
C ALA A 66 6.18 -11.40 -19.20
N ALA A 67 5.68 -11.03 -18.02
CA ALA A 67 5.57 -11.94 -16.88
C ALA A 67 4.70 -13.17 -17.20
N ALA A 68 3.56 -12.98 -17.86
CA ALA A 68 2.68 -14.07 -18.29
C ALA A 68 3.38 -15.01 -19.29
N VAL A 69 4.10 -14.45 -20.26
CA VAL A 69 4.87 -15.21 -21.26
C VAL A 69 5.98 -16.01 -20.58
N THR A 70 6.73 -15.41 -19.65
CA THR A 70 7.78 -16.10 -18.89
C THR A 70 7.23 -17.23 -18.05
N ALA A 71 6.12 -17.02 -17.34
CA ALA A 71 5.46 -18.06 -16.54
C ALA A 71 4.98 -19.24 -17.41
N PHE A 72 4.39 -18.97 -18.58
CA PHE A 72 3.97 -20.01 -19.51
C PHE A 72 5.16 -20.78 -20.09
N HIS A 73 6.22 -20.08 -20.48
CA HIS A 73 7.41 -20.71 -21.05
C HIS A 73 8.06 -21.67 -20.04
N LEU A 74 8.23 -21.21 -18.79
CA LEU A 74 8.80 -22.02 -17.73
C LEU A 74 7.89 -23.20 -17.38
N GLY A 75 6.60 -22.97 -17.11
CA GLY A 75 5.66 -24.03 -16.74
C GLY A 75 5.48 -25.11 -17.82
N ARG A 76 5.66 -24.76 -19.11
CA ARG A 76 5.62 -25.72 -20.21
C ARG A 76 6.89 -26.59 -20.30
N ASN A 77 8.06 -26.07 -19.92
CA ASN A 77 9.29 -26.86 -19.91
C ASN A 77 9.25 -27.90 -18.78
N GLU A 78 8.79 -27.50 -17.59
CA GLU A 78 8.59 -28.42 -16.45
C GLU A 78 7.58 -29.54 -16.77
N ALA A 79 6.54 -29.27 -17.57
CA ALA A 79 5.54 -30.27 -17.94
C ALA A 79 6.01 -31.26 -19.03
N LYS A 80 7.17 -31.02 -19.65
CA LYS A 80 7.78 -31.90 -20.66
C LYS A 80 8.87 -32.81 -20.11
N GLU A 81 9.33 -32.56 -18.89
CA GLU A 81 10.17 -33.48 -18.10
C GLU A 81 9.29 -34.42 -17.26
#